data_AF-A0A540N099-F1
#
_entry.id   AF-A0A540N099-F1
#
_cell.length_a   1.000
_cell.length_b   1.000
_cell.length_c   1.000
_cell.angle_alpha   90.00
_cell.angle_beta   90.00
_cell.angle_gamma   90.00
#
_symmetry.space_group_name_H-M   'P 1'
#
loop_
_entity.id
_entity.type
_entity.pdbx_description
1 polymer ?
#
loop_
_entity_poly.entity_id
_entity_poly.type
_entity_poly.pdbx_seq_one_letter_code
_entity_poly.pdbx_strand_id
1 'polypeptide(L)'
;MAPVSIHPDGGSLDSMLVVTCFKSMTWIIENKNSTSAGKVAVINLKLQDYGKNPAGEKEVQFRLTRVTLEPMLKSMAYISQQLSAPANRVAVINLKLQDTKTTSGEMEVKFQVSRDTLGSMLRSMAYIREQL
;
A
#
# COMPACT_ATOMS: atom_id res chain seq x y z
N MET A 1 -19.23 39.50 -31.48
CA MET A 1 -18.16 39.44 -30.46
C MET A 1 -18.53 38.31 -29.51
N ALA A 2 -17.88 37.15 -29.60
CA ALA A 2 -18.11 36.01 -28.72
C ALA A 2 -17.02 36.01 -27.63
N PRO A 3 -17.35 35.76 -26.34
CA PRO A 3 -16.32 35.73 -25.32
C PRO A 3 -15.50 34.45 -25.46
N VAL A 4 -14.19 34.66 -25.50
CA VAL A 4 -13.14 33.64 -25.44
C VAL A 4 -13.30 32.82 -24.16
N SER A 5 -13.34 31.49 -24.31
CA SER A 5 -13.27 30.56 -23.20
C SER A 5 -11.86 30.65 -22.59
N ILE A 6 -11.76 31.23 -21.40
CA ILE A 6 -10.54 31.23 -20.60
C ILE A 6 -10.37 29.80 -20.11
N HIS A 7 -9.48 29.05 -20.76
CA HIS A 7 -8.99 27.78 -20.21
C HIS A 7 -8.34 28.11 -18.86
N PRO A 8 -8.79 27.50 -17.75
CA PRO A 8 -8.01 27.55 -16.53
C PRO A 8 -6.72 26.79 -16.81
N ASP A 9 -5.65 27.56 -16.94
CA ASP A 9 -4.26 27.15 -16.66
C ASP A 9 -4.23 26.65 -15.21
N GLY A 10 -4.68 25.41 -15.03
CA GLY A 10 -4.59 24.66 -13.79
C GLY A 10 -3.17 24.14 -13.70
N GLY A 11 -2.37 24.88 -12.94
CA GLY A 11 -0.92 24.74 -12.81
C GLY A 11 -0.38 23.33 -12.93
N SER A 12 0.72 23.23 -13.68
CA SER A 12 1.80 22.26 -13.55
C SER A 12 1.45 21.08 -12.61
N LEU A 13 0.79 20.07 -13.18
CA LEU A 13 0.64 18.75 -12.57
C LEU A 13 1.98 17.98 -12.64
N ASP A 14 3.11 18.67 -12.69
CA ASP A 14 4.47 18.11 -12.69
C ASP A 14 4.98 17.95 -11.25
N SER A 15 4.12 17.46 -10.37
CA SER A 15 4.52 16.95 -9.06
C SER A 15 4.14 15.49 -9.00
N MET A 16 4.58 14.71 -10.00
CA MET A 16 4.74 13.26 -10.00
C MET A 16 3.81 12.59 -8.98
N LEU A 17 2.50 12.78 -9.18
CA LEU A 17 1.50 12.28 -8.27
C LEU A 17 1.70 10.77 -8.32
N VAL A 18 1.92 10.12 -7.19
CA VAL A 18 1.78 8.66 -7.14
C VAL A 18 0.34 8.38 -7.55
N VAL A 19 0.16 8.01 -8.81
CA VAL A 19 -1.17 7.78 -9.39
C VAL A 19 -1.67 6.37 -9.07
N THR A 20 -0.86 5.59 -8.35
CA THR A 20 -1.21 4.29 -7.81
C THR A 20 -1.86 4.42 -6.44
N CYS A 21 -3.16 4.11 -6.38
CA CYS A 21 -3.92 4.07 -5.14
C CYS A 21 -4.11 2.63 -4.66
N PHE A 22 -4.18 2.45 -3.34
CA PHE A 22 -4.61 1.17 -2.81
C PHE A 22 -6.04 0.83 -3.23
N LYS A 23 -6.24 -0.39 -3.75
CA LYS A 23 -7.57 -0.90 -4.14
C LYS A 23 -8.06 -1.97 -3.17
N SER A 24 -7.29 -3.02 -2.96
CA SER A 24 -7.65 -4.11 -2.04
C SER A 24 -6.44 -4.91 -1.61
N MET A 25 -6.59 -5.66 -0.51
CA MET A 25 -5.58 -6.56 0.03
C MET A 25 -6.24 -7.87 0.41
N THR A 26 -5.66 -8.99 0.00
CA THR A 26 -6.02 -10.32 0.48
C THR A 26 -4.80 -10.98 1.10
N TRP A 27 -5.02 -11.97 1.98
CA TRP A 27 -3.94 -12.67 2.65
C TRP A 27 -4.29 -14.13 2.89
N ILE A 28 -3.26 -14.98 2.94
CA ILE A 28 -3.36 -16.39 3.33
C ILE A 28 -2.23 -16.73 4.32
N ILE A 29 -2.47 -17.67 5.23
CA ILE A 29 -1.43 -18.19 6.14
C ILE A 29 -0.92 -19.50 5.58
N GLU A 30 0.33 -19.53 5.17
CA GLU A 30 1.06 -20.75 4.84
C GLU A 30 1.70 -21.30 6.11
N ASN A 31 1.44 -22.57 6.41
CA ASN A 31 2.09 -23.26 7.53
C ASN A 31 3.16 -24.19 6.97
N LYS A 32 4.42 -23.74 6.93
CA LYS A 32 5.50 -24.51 6.26
C LYS A 32 6.03 -25.66 7.13
N ASN A 33 5.72 -25.65 8.43
CA ASN A 33 6.12 -26.62 9.43
C ASN A 33 5.17 -26.40 10.61
N SER A 34 4.51 -27.43 11.14
CA SER A 34 3.38 -27.36 12.10
C SER A 34 3.61 -26.56 13.40
N THR A 35 4.82 -26.03 13.63
CA THR A 35 5.20 -25.12 14.72
C THR A 35 4.95 -23.64 14.36
N SER A 36 4.43 -22.86 15.31
CA SER A 36 4.12 -21.42 15.16
C SER A 36 5.27 -20.56 14.59
N ALA A 37 6.53 -20.98 14.77
CA ALA A 37 7.70 -20.29 14.20
C ALA A 37 7.83 -20.37 12.67
N GLY A 38 7.12 -21.29 12.01
CA GLY A 38 7.20 -21.55 10.56
C GLY A 38 6.04 -20.97 9.74
N LYS A 39 5.09 -20.29 10.38
CA LYS A 39 3.94 -19.70 9.69
C LYS A 39 4.34 -18.42 8.96
N VAL A 40 3.89 -18.30 7.72
CA VAL A 40 4.19 -17.17 6.84
C VAL A 40 2.88 -16.64 6.27
N ALA A 41 2.65 -15.34 6.33
CA ALA A 41 1.51 -14.69 5.72
C ALA A 41 1.89 -14.28 4.30
N VAL A 42 1.19 -14.81 3.30
CA VAL A 42 1.31 -14.35 1.93
C VAL A 42 0.27 -13.27 1.71
N ILE A 43 0.74 -12.05 1.49
CA ILE A 43 -0.07 -10.88 1.24
C ILE A 43 -0.16 -10.66 -0.26
N ASN A 44 -1.36 -10.44 -0.75
CA ASN A 44 -1.61 -10.00 -2.12
C ASN A 44 -2.23 -8.60 -2.09
N LEU A 45 -1.51 -7.64 -2.64
CA LEU A 45 -1.84 -6.23 -2.65
C LEU A 45 -2.23 -5.80 -4.06
N LYS A 46 -3.47 -5.35 -4.23
CA LYS A 46 -3.98 -4.78 -5.48
C LYS A 46 -3.97 -3.27 -5.40
N LEU A 47 -3.34 -2.67 -6.40
CA LEU A 47 -3.22 -1.23 -6.58
C LEU A 47 -3.86 -0.83 -7.91
N GLN A 48 -4.55 0.30 -7.91
CA GLN A 48 -5.12 0.89 -9.10
C GLN A 48 -4.19 2.00 -9.58
N ASP A 49 -3.64 1.87 -10.78
CA ASP A 49 -2.85 2.88 -11.47
C ASP A 49 -3.78 3.77 -12.32
N TYR A 50 -4.03 5.00 -11.87
CA TYR A 50 -4.77 6.00 -12.68
C TYR A 50 -3.84 6.82 -13.59
N GLY A 51 -2.54 6.50 -13.62
CA GLY A 51 -1.56 7.21 -14.45
C GLY A 51 -1.64 6.83 -15.93
N LYS A 52 -2.38 5.76 -16.26
CA LYS A 52 -2.61 5.27 -17.61
C LYS A 52 -4.10 5.29 -17.93
N ASN A 53 -4.43 5.52 -19.21
CA ASN A 53 -5.78 5.40 -19.75
C ASN A 53 -5.82 4.23 -20.74
N PRO A 54 -6.60 3.16 -20.49
CA PRO A 54 -7.45 2.93 -19.31
C PRO A 54 -6.63 2.67 -18.04
N ALA A 55 -7.24 2.91 -16.87
CA ALA A 55 -6.60 2.71 -15.57
C ALA A 55 -6.16 1.25 -15.40
N GLY A 56 -4.86 1.03 -15.22
CA GLY A 56 -4.28 -0.30 -15.07
C GLY A 56 -4.37 -0.81 -13.64
N GLU A 57 -4.43 -2.14 -13.45
CA GLU A 57 -4.32 -2.76 -12.14
C GLU A 57 -2.91 -3.33 -11.95
N LYS A 58 -2.30 -3.08 -10.78
CA LYS A 58 -1.03 -3.67 -10.39
C LYS A 58 -1.25 -4.57 -9.18
N GLU A 59 -0.92 -5.84 -9.34
CA GLU A 59 -0.95 -6.82 -8.26
C GLU A 59 0.47 -7.10 -7.77
N VAL A 60 0.64 -7.14 -6.45
CA VAL A 60 1.93 -7.26 -5.78
C VAL A 60 1.78 -8.30 -4.68
N GLN A 61 2.51 -9.40 -4.78
CA GLN A 61 2.51 -10.46 -3.78
C GLN A 61 3.80 -10.43 -2.98
N PHE A 62 3.70 -10.53 -1.66
CA PHE A 62 4.85 -10.59 -0.78
C PHE A 62 4.56 -11.42 0.47
N ARG A 63 5.62 -11.83 1.15
CA ARG A 63 5.53 -12.72 2.31
C ARG A 63 5.98 -11.98 3.57
N LEU A 64 5.19 -12.12 4.63
CA LEU A 64 5.48 -11.56 5.94
C LEU A 64 5.56 -12.66 6.97
N THR A 65 6.47 -12.50 7.93
CA THR A 65 6.57 -13.33 9.12
C THR A 65 6.17 -12.50 10.33
N ARG A 66 5.93 -13.14 11.48
CA ARG A 66 5.61 -12.43 12.72
C ARG A 66 6.63 -11.33 13.03
N VAL A 67 7.92 -11.62 12.83
CA VAL A 67 9.03 -10.68 13.10
C VAL A 67 9.06 -9.47 12.14
N THR A 68 8.63 -9.62 10.89
CA THR A 68 8.57 -8.48 9.94
C THR A 68 7.26 -7.72 10.02
N LEU A 69 6.18 -8.36 10.47
CA LEU A 69 4.86 -7.76 10.57
C LEU A 69 4.75 -6.76 11.74
N GLU A 70 5.39 -7.02 12.88
CA GLU A 70 5.42 -6.10 14.02
C GLU A 70 5.96 -4.70 13.70
N PRO A 71 7.17 -4.55 13.15
CA PRO A 71 7.70 -3.22 12.81
C PRO A 71 6.89 -2.53 11.70
N MET A 72 6.29 -3.31 10.79
CA MET A 72 5.42 -2.80 9.73
C MET A 72 4.14 -2.18 10.30
N LEU A 73 3.47 -2.89 11.21
CA LEU A 73 2.28 -2.41 11.94
C LEU A 73 2.58 -1.12 12.71
N LYS A 74 3.70 -1.08 13.44
CA LYS A 74 4.11 0.10 14.19
C LYS A 74 4.34 1.31 13.28
N SER A 75 4.99 1.12 12.14
CA SER A 75 5.26 2.18 11.16
C SER A 75 3.97 2.72 10.55
N MET A 76 3.05 1.83 10.15
CA MET A 76 1.75 2.24 9.60
C MET A 76 0.87 2.93 10.63
N ALA A 77 0.91 2.52 11.90
CA ALA A 77 0.16 3.16 12.98
C ALA A 77 0.67 4.58 13.22
N TYR A 78 2.00 4.76 13.20
CA TYR A 78 2.63 6.07 13.29
C TYR A 78 2.23 6.98 12.12
N ILE A 79 2.22 6.46 10.89
CA ILE A 79 1.78 7.23 9.71
C ILE A 79 0.29 7.60 9.85
N SER A 80 -0.56 6.67 10.29
CA SER A 80 -1.98 6.95 10.54
C SER A 80 -2.19 8.08 11.56
N GLN A 81 -1.37 8.12 12.61
CA GLN A 81 -1.37 9.21 13.59
C GLN A 81 -0.94 10.54 12.96
N GLN A 82 0.11 10.54 12.13
CA GLN A 82 0.55 11.74 11.40
C GLN A 82 -0.49 12.26 10.41
N LEU A 83 -1.27 11.36 9.80
CA LEU A 83 -2.40 11.71 8.93
C LEU A 83 -3.62 12.24 9.70
N SER A 84 -3.65 12.08 11.02
CA SER A 84 -4.79 12.50 11.85
C SER A 84 -4.93 14.02 12.00
N ALA A 85 -3.97 14.82 11.50
CA ALA A 85 -4.03 16.28 11.49
C ALA A 85 -3.56 16.84 10.13
N PRO A 86 -4.23 17.85 9.53
CA PRO A 86 -5.68 18.09 9.37
C PRO A 86 -6.33 17.10 8.40
N ALA A 87 -7.67 17.06 8.38
CA ALA A 87 -8.52 16.08 7.69
C ALA A 87 -8.56 16.21 6.15
N ASN A 88 -7.45 15.97 5.45
CA ASN A 88 -7.47 15.57 4.03
C ASN A 88 -6.10 15.08 3.52
N ARG A 89 -5.30 14.48 4.40
CA ARG A 89 -3.96 14.03 4.02
C ARG A 89 -4.00 12.59 3.53
N VAL A 90 -3.42 12.37 2.35
CA VAL A 90 -3.03 11.05 1.86
C VAL A 90 -1.57 10.81 2.21
N ALA A 91 -1.23 9.61 2.69
CA ALA A 91 0.16 9.19 2.83
C ALA A 91 0.61 8.49 1.55
N VAL A 92 1.83 8.81 1.11
CA VAL A 92 2.54 8.00 0.12
C VAL A 92 3.34 6.95 0.87
N ILE A 93 2.97 5.69 0.71
CA ILE A 93 3.66 4.55 1.29
C ILE A 93 4.61 3.99 0.24
N ASN A 94 5.89 3.90 0.61
CA ASN A 94 6.89 3.16 -0.15
C ASN A 94 7.21 1.86 0.59
N LEU A 95 6.74 0.73 0.07
CA LEU A 95 7.11 -0.59 0.59
C LEU A 95 8.25 -1.13 -0.26
N LYS A 96 9.39 -1.39 0.39
CA LYS A 96 10.48 -2.20 -0.16
C LYS A 96 10.41 -3.56 0.48
N LEU A 97 10.17 -4.58 -0.33
CA LEU A 97 9.98 -5.95 0.12
C LEU A 97 10.95 -6.85 -0.65
N GLN A 98 11.54 -7.83 0.03
CA GLN A 98 12.39 -8.80 -0.64
C GLN A 98 11.48 -9.81 -1.37
N ASP A 99 11.59 -9.89 -2.69
CA ASP A 99 10.83 -10.86 -3.47
C ASP A 99 11.34 -12.27 -3.16
N THR A 100 10.48 -13.13 -2.64
CA THR A 100 10.87 -14.51 -2.29
C THR A 100 10.90 -15.46 -3.50
N LYS A 101 10.57 -14.97 -4.70
CA LYS A 101 10.40 -15.76 -5.91
C LYS A 101 11.56 -15.58 -6.90
N THR A 102 12.30 -14.48 -6.79
CA THR A 102 13.44 -14.14 -7.64
C THR A 102 14.61 -13.68 -6.78
N THR A 103 15.72 -14.43 -6.82
CA THR A 103 16.94 -14.29 -5.99
C THR A 103 17.64 -12.91 -6.04
N SER A 104 17.10 -11.89 -6.72
CA SER A 104 17.79 -10.60 -6.88
C SER A 104 16.89 -9.35 -6.98
N GLY A 105 15.56 -9.47 -6.81
CA GLY A 105 14.66 -8.34 -6.99
C GLY A 105 14.12 -7.78 -5.68
N GLU A 106 14.62 -6.62 -5.24
CA GLU A 106 13.86 -5.83 -4.27
C GLU A 106 12.59 -5.32 -4.95
N MET A 107 11.43 -5.68 -4.42
CA MET A 107 10.15 -5.21 -4.88
C MET A 107 9.83 -3.88 -4.18
N GLU A 108 10.01 -2.78 -4.90
CA GLU A 108 9.57 -1.46 -4.45
C GLU A 108 8.16 -1.17 -4.99
N VAL A 109 7.26 -0.80 -4.09
CA VAL A 109 5.92 -0.35 -4.44
C VAL A 109 5.56 0.94 -3.72
N LYS A 110 5.27 1.97 -4.52
CA LYS A 110 4.79 3.27 -4.07
C LYS A 110 3.29 3.37 -4.32
N PHE A 111 2.52 3.66 -3.28
CA PHE A 111 1.09 3.84 -3.40
C PHE A 111 0.57 4.85 -2.39
N GLN A 112 -0.52 5.52 -2.74
CA GLN A 112 -1.23 6.42 -1.86
C GLN A 112 -2.29 5.70 -1.04
N VAL A 113 -2.42 6.11 0.22
CA VAL A 113 -3.48 5.66 1.14
C VAL A 113 -4.04 6.84 1.93
N SER A 114 -5.36 6.86 2.08
CA SER A 114 -6.03 7.75 3.02
C SER A 114 -5.96 7.23 4.45
N ARG A 115 -6.24 8.09 5.43
CA ARG A 115 -6.34 7.71 6.84
C ARG A 115 -7.26 6.51 7.07
N ASP A 116 -8.46 6.51 6.50
CA ASP A 116 -9.45 5.44 6.68
C ASP A 116 -8.98 4.11 6.08
N THR A 117 -8.38 4.18 4.89
CA THR A 117 -7.76 3.04 4.20
C THR A 117 -6.61 2.46 5.01
N LEU A 118 -5.70 3.31 5.49
CA LEU A 118 -4.56 2.90 6.31
C LEU A 118 -5.02 2.31 7.66
N GLY A 119 -6.05 2.89 8.28
CA GLY A 119 -6.68 2.33 9.48
C GLY A 119 -7.32 0.97 9.25
N SER A 120 -7.86 0.72 8.06
CA SER A 120 -8.40 -0.59 7.67
C SER A 120 -7.28 -1.61 7.44
N MET A 121 -6.19 -1.21 6.76
CA MET A 121 -4.99 -2.05 6.61
C MET A 121 -4.40 -2.46 7.95
N LEU A 122 -4.27 -1.50 8.89
CA LEU A 122 -3.74 -1.76 10.22
C LEU A 122 -4.53 -2.82 10.97
N ARG A 123 -5.87 -2.75 10.90
CA ARG A 123 -6.74 -3.77 11.51
C ARG A 123 -6.54 -5.13 10.85
N SER A 124 -6.50 -5.19 9.52
CA SER A 124 -6.24 -6.44 8.79
C SER A 124 -4.87 -7.03 9.14
N MET A 125 -3.83 -6.21 9.18
CA MET A 125 -2.47 -6.66 9.51
C MET A 125 -2.35 -7.10 10.98
N ALA A 126 -3.06 -6.45 11.91
CA ALA A 126 -3.10 -6.87 13.30
C ALA A 126 -3.73 -8.26 13.43
N TYR A 127 -4.79 -8.54 12.66
CA TYR A 127 -5.40 -9.87 12.61
C TYR A 127 -4.46 -10.93 12.04
N ILE A 128 -3.72 -10.61 10.97
CA ILE A 128 -2.69 -11.51 10.41
C ILE A 128 -1.64 -11.84 11.47
N ARG A 129 -1.23 -10.87 12.28
CA ARG A 129 -0.26 -11.06 13.37
C ARG A 129 -0.76 -12.04 14.41
N GLU A 130 -2.05 -12.01 14.74
CA GLU A 130 -2.65 -12.95 15.68
C GLU A 130 -2.67 -14.38 15.11
N GLN A 131 -2.85 -14.52 13.80
CA GLN A 131 -2.93 -15.82 13.12
C GLN A 131 -1.57 -16.51 12.88
N LEU A 132 -0.48 -15.73 12.78
CA LEU A 132 0.91 -16.19 12.64
C LEU A 132 1.44 -16.74 13.98
#